data_AF-A0A7W2XSV5-F1
#
_entry.id   AF-A0A7W2XSV5-F1
#
_cell.length_a   1.000
_cell.length_b   1.000
_cell.length_c   1.000
_cell.angle_alpha   90.00
_cell.angle_beta   90.00
_cell.angle_gamma   90.00
#
_symmetry.space_group_name_H-M   'P 1'
#
loop_
_entity.id
_entity.type
_entity.pdbx_description
1 polymer ?
#
loop_
_entity_poly.entity_id
_entity_poly.type
_entity_poly.pdbx_seq_one_letter_code
_entity_poly.pdbx_strand_id
1 'polypeptide(L)' 'MFDKENTKIAIIGLGYVGLPLAVEFGEKYNTVGYNINQTT' A
#
# COMPACT_ATOMS: atom_id res chain seq x y z
N MET A 1 10.29 -9.57 -15.92
CA MET A 1 9.08 -10.07 -15.24
C MET A 1 9.21 -9.70 -13.77
N PHE A 2 8.14 -9.26 -13.10
CA PHE A 2 8.22 -8.85 -11.69
C PHE A 2 8.45 -10.08 -10.81
N ASP A 3 9.43 -9.99 -9.91
CA ASP A 3 9.66 -10.99 -8.87
C ASP A 3 8.59 -10.82 -7.79
N LYS A 4 7.61 -11.72 -7.75
CA LYS A 4 6.49 -11.65 -6.81
C LYS A 4 6.95 -11.64 -5.36
N GLU A 5 8.05 -12.34 -5.02
CA GLU A 5 8.50 -12.47 -3.63
C GLU A 5 9.25 -11.22 -3.14
N ASN A 6 9.96 -10.53 -4.04
CA ASN A 6 10.72 -9.30 -3.71
C ASN A 6 10.04 -8.00 -4.16
N THR A 7 8.79 -8.06 -4.63
CA THR A 7 8.05 -6.86 -5.04
C THR A 7 7.69 -6.03 -3.80
N LYS A 8 8.09 -4.76 -3.81
CA LYS A 8 7.68 -3.75 -2.82
C LYS A 8 6.63 -2.84 -3.43
N ILE A 9 5.53 -2.62 -2.73
CA ILE A 9 4.41 -1.80 -3.18
C ILE A 9 4.34 -0.53 -2.33
N ALA A 10 4.22 0.63 -2.97
CA ALA A 10 3.93 1.88 -2.29
C ALA A 10 2.55 2.38 -2.72
N ILE A 11 1.68 2.67 -1.75
CA ILE A 11 0.36 3.25 -2.00
C ILE A 11 0.33 4.67 -1.46
N ILE A 12 0.14 5.64 -2.36
CA ILE A 12 0.06 7.07 -2.04
C ILE A 12 -1.40 7.51 -2.09
N GLY A 13 -1.90 7.98 -0.95
CA GLY A 13 -3.29 8.38 -0.72
C GLY A 13 -4.10 7.25 -0.08
N LEU A 14 -4.32 7.33 1.24
CA LEU A 14 -5.05 6.30 2.01
C LEU A 14 -6.51 6.71 2.26
N GLY A 15 -7.18 7.20 1.22
CA GLY A 15 -8.62 7.45 1.24
C GLY A 15 -9.44 6.17 1.11
N TYR A 16 -10.71 6.32 0.76
CA TYR A 16 -11.66 5.19 0.61
C TYR A 16 -11.16 4.05 -0.28
N VAL A 17 -10.38 4.36 -1.34
CA VAL A 17 -9.83 3.33 -2.24
C VAL A 17 -8.45 2.86 -1.80
N GLY A 18 -7.56 3.79 -1.44
CA GLY A 18 -6.17 3.43 -1.17
C GLY A 18 -5.96 2.66 0.13
N LEU A 19 -6.80 2.90 1.16
CA LEU A 19 -6.69 2.19 2.42
C LEU A 19 -7.06 0.69 2.29
N PRO A 20 -8.22 0.29 1.71
CA PRO A 20 -8.49 -1.13 1.46
C PRO A 20 -7.45 -1.81 0.59
N LEU A 21 -6.90 -1.11 -0.42
CA LEU A 21 -5.83 -1.67 -1.26
C LEU A 21 -4.53 -1.88 -0.46
N ALA A 22 -4.16 -0.94 0.43
CA ALA A 22 -2.95 -1.08 1.24
C ALA A 22 -3.03 -2.28 2.18
N VAL A 23 -4.23 -2.56 2.71
CA VAL A 23 -4.50 -3.73 3.54
C VAL A 23 -4.34 -5.02 2.72
N GLU A 24 -5.07 -5.15 1.61
CA GLU A 24 -5.05 -6.36 0.77
C GLU A 24 -3.68 -6.66 0.15
N PHE A 25 -2.94 -5.63 -0.25
CA PHE A 25 -1.59 -5.82 -0.78
C PHE A 25 -0.57 -6.07 0.32
N GLY A 26 -0.77 -5.54 1.53
CA GLY A 26 0.08 -5.79 2.70
C GLY A 26 0.08 -7.25 3.16
N GLU A 27 -1.00 -8.01 2.89
CA GLU A 27 -1.05 -9.44 3.19
C GLU A 27 -0.14 -10.29 2.29
N LYS A 28 0.16 -9.80 1.07
CA LYS A 28 0.82 -10.59 0.02
C LYS A 28 2.18 -10.05 -0.38
N TYR A 29 2.42 -8.75 -0.17
CA TYR A 29 3.61 -8.05 -0.60
C TYR A 29 4.08 -7.08 0.48
N ASN A 30 5.37 -6.78 0.49
CA ASN A 30 5.91 -5.75 1.36
C ASN A 30 5.37 -4.38 0.90
N THR A 31 4.35 -3.90 1.61
CA THR A 31 3.56 -2.73 1.21
C THR A 31 3.73 -1.59 2.21
N VAL A 32 3.98 -0.39 1.70
CA VAL A 32 4.04 0.85 2.50
C VAL A 32 2.93 1.79 2.05
N GLY A 33 2.11 2.23 3.00
CA GLY A 33 1.07 3.23 2.78
C GLY A 33 1.53 4.63 3.21
N TYR A 34 1.21 5.66 2.43
CA TYR A 34 1.45 7.06 2.78
C TYR A 34 0.21 7.90 2.46
N ASN A 35 -0.17 8.79 3.37
CA ASN A 35 -1.23 9.77 3.14
C ASN A 35 -0.71 11.18 3.41
N ILE A 36 -1.02 12.12 2.52
CA ILE A 36 -0.57 13.53 2.66
C ILE A 36 -1.21 14.22 3.87
N ASN A 37 -2.43 13.81 4.24
CA ASN A 37 -3.16 14.36 5.37
C ASN A 37 -3.10 13.36 6.53
N GLN A 38 -2.13 13.52 7.42
CA GLN A 38 -2.16 12.88 8.73
C GLN A 38 -3.17 13.65 9.60
N THR A 39 -4.47 13.41 9.40
CA THR A 39 -5.45 13.95 10.34
C THR A 39 -5.20 13.28 11.68
N THR A 40 -4.79 14.11 12.64
CA THR A 40 -4.36 13.74 14.00
C THR A 40 -5.47 13.08 14.80
#